data_AF-A0A2V6WWF9-F1
#
_entry.id   AF-A0A2V6WWF9-F1
#
_cell.length_a   1.000
_cell.length_b   1.000
_cell.length_c   1.000
_cell.angle_alpha   90.00
_cell.angle_beta   90.00
_cell.angle_gamma   90.00
#
_symmetry.space_group_name_H-M   'P 1'
#
loop_
_entity.id
_entity.type
_entity.pdbx_description
1 polymer ?
#
loop_
_entity_poly.entity_id
_entity_poly.type
_entity_poly.pdbx_seq_one_letter_code
_entity_poly.pdbx_strand_id
1 'polypeptide(L)'
;MSRGARGLVGGALTFAVLTLVATTGRAQHQGHGTAAPAATPADAGSRKITTEELHQSGGVPRGWKFALPSGDPAKGRELFAELECFKCHAIQGESFPQGTAAPDAKNVGPALTGMGGMHPAEYFAESILSPNAVIIDGPGFTGPDGKSIMPSYADSLSVVQLVDLVAFLKSLTSGGGHPHGAAAAVKSEGDYTVRLEYRVGDQGLGDHAGHAGHGAPAAAAPGHLMVFVSDRVSGEPVPYLPVTATIRAAGAPARVVKLSPMVGRQGFHYGGNVVLPAGAHTITLVIRPATMPVMDSARGRFAKPVTVVFERSPVFER
;
A
#
# COMPACT_ATOMS: atom_id res chain seq x y z
N MET A 1 -31.16 -30.95 85.96
CA MET A 1 -30.23 -32.10 85.79
C MET A 1 -29.18 -31.66 84.77
N SER A 2 -28.15 -30.93 85.20
CA SER A 2 -26.83 -31.38 85.67
C SER A 2 -25.83 -31.64 84.52
N ARG A 3 -24.64 -31.02 84.67
CA ARG A 3 -23.39 -31.06 83.88
C ARG A 3 -23.39 -30.16 82.63
N GLY A 4 -22.59 -29.10 82.49
CA GLY A 4 -21.34 -28.70 83.14
C GLY A 4 -20.13 -29.10 82.28
N ALA A 5 -19.47 -28.14 81.62
CA ALA A 5 -18.01 -28.05 81.50
C ALA A 5 -17.54 -26.91 80.57
N ARG A 6 -16.69 -26.08 81.17
CA ARG A 6 -15.69 -25.11 80.68
C ARG A 6 -15.02 -25.40 79.33
N GLY A 7 -14.58 -24.32 78.67
CA GLY A 7 -13.45 -24.34 77.74
C GLY A 7 -13.13 -22.97 77.14
N LEU A 8 -12.30 -22.18 77.82
CA LEU A 8 -11.66 -20.97 77.29
C LEU A 8 -10.38 -21.41 76.54
N VAL A 9 -10.25 -21.14 75.24
CA VAL A 9 -8.96 -21.18 74.54
C VAL A 9 -8.95 -20.06 73.49
N GLY A 10 -8.05 -19.10 73.67
CA GLY A 10 -7.70 -18.12 72.66
C GLY A 10 -6.90 -18.77 71.52
N GLY A 11 -7.15 -18.32 70.30
CA GLY A 11 -6.42 -18.75 69.12
C GLY A 11 -6.36 -17.60 68.12
N ALA A 12 -5.14 -17.19 67.82
CA ALA A 12 -4.79 -16.05 66.97
C ALA A 12 -5.44 -16.10 65.58
N LEU A 13 -5.93 -14.96 65.12
CA LEU A 13 -6.33 -14.73 63.73
C LEU A 13 -5.06 -14.66 62.87
N THR A 14 -4.59 -15.81 62.36
CA THR A 14 -3.63 -15.86 61.25
C THR A 14 -4.41 -15.83 59.94
N PHE A 15 -4.30 -14.72 59.20
CA PHE A 15 -4.75 -14.63 57.81
C PHE A 15 -3.93 -15.59 56.96
N ALA A 16 -4.57 -16.64 56.45
CA ALA A 16 -4.01 -17.52 55.45
C ALA A 16 -3.99 -16.80 54.08
N VAL A 17 -2.80 -16.43 53.61
CA VAL A 17 -2.57 -16.01 52.23
C VAL A 17 -2.56 -17.27 51.38
N LEU A 18 -3.63 -17.48 50.61
CA LEU A 18 -3.69 -18.56 49.62
C LEU A 18 -2.95 -18.10 48.35
N THR A 19 -1.67 -18.47 48.26
CA THR A 19 -0.88 -18.37 47.03
C THR A 19 -1.37 -19.40 46.02
N LEU A 20 -2.09 -18.96 44.98
CA LEU A 20 -2.36 -19.79 43.81
C LEU A 20 -1.19 -19.65 42.83
N VAL A 21 -0.36 -20.68 42.79
CA VAL A 21 0.69 -20.87 41.78
C VAL A 21 0.04 -21.38 40.50
N ALA A 22 -0.01 -20.55 39.46
CA ALA A 22 -0.26 -20.98 38.10
C ALA A 22 1.04 -20.85 37.30
N THR A 23 1.78 -21.94 37.18
CA THR A 23 2.84 -22.10 36.20
C THR A 23 2.25 -22.68 34.93
N THR A 24 2.31 -21.98 33.80
CA THR A 24 2.66 -22.55 32.49
C THR A 24 2.86 -21.44 31.46
N GLY A 25 3.95 -21.57 30.68
CA GLY A 25 3.98 -21.11 29.28
C GLY A 25 4.57 -19.74 28.99
N ARG A 26 5.91 -19.65 28.93
CA ARG A 26 6.57 -18.71 28.00
C ARG A 26 6.19 -19.13 26.57
N ALA A 27 5.47 -18.27 25.85
CA ALA A 27 5.45 -18.27 24.40
C ALA A 27 5.82 -16.86 23.93
N GLN A 28 7.11 -16.69 23.63
CA GLN A 28 7.59 -15.57 22.83
C GLN A 28 7.01 -15.74 21.42
N HIS A 29 5.95 -15.01 21.08
CA HIS A 29 5.66 -14.72 19.68
C HIS A 29 6.30 -13.39 19.32
N GLN A 30 7.33 -13.53 18.50
CA GLN A 30 8.09 -12.47 17.86
C GLN A 30 7.16 -11.49 17.15
N GLY A 31 7.50 -10.20 17.29
CA GLY A 31 6.75 -9.10 16.70
C GLY A 31 6.59 -9.30 15.20
N HIS A 32 5.34 -9.40 14.76
CA HIS A 32 4.98 -9.00 13.41
C HIS A 32 5.23 -7.49 13.33
N GLY A 33 6.25 -7.11 12.57
CA GLY A 33 6.49 -5.73 12.21
C GLY A 33 5.23 -5.19 11.56
N THR A 34 4.48 -4.39 12.29
CA THR A 34 3.45 -3.53 11.72
C THR A 34 4.19 -2.64 10.75
N ALA A 35 3.95 -2.85 9.45
CA ALA A 35 4.21 -1.80 8.49
C ALA A 35 3.44 -0.59 9.03
N ALA A 36 4.18 0.43 9.48
CA ALA A 36 3.57 1.66 9.92
C ALA A 36 2.59 2.09 8.81
N PRO A 37 1.32 2.42 9.15
CA PRO A 37 0.43 2.96 8.16
C PRO A 37 1.15 4.16 7.54
N ALA A 38 1.24 4.17 6.21
CA ALA A 38 1.76 5.32 5.49
C ALA A 38 1.01 6.53 6.04
N ALA A 39 1.75 7.44 6.69
CA ALA A 39 1.16 8.59 7.34
C ALA A 39 0.22 9.27 6.34
N THR A 40 -1.03 9.43 6.73
CA THR A 40 -1.99 10.24 5.97
C THR A 40 -1.34 11.61 5.75
N PRO A 41 -1.34 12.18 4.54
CA PRO A 41 -0.69 13.47 4.28
C PRO A 41 -1.20 14.61 5.17
N ALA A 42 -2.35 14.41 5.83
CA ALA A 42 -2.95 15.32 6.79
C ALA A 42 -2.04 15.72 7.97
N ASP A 43 -1.03 14.92 8.33
CA ASP A 43 -0.09 15.22 9.44
C ASP A 43 1.29 15.72 9.00
N ALA A 44 1.52 15.90 7.70
CA ALA A 44 2.71 16.58 7.21
C ALA A 44 2.56 18.07 7.54
N GLY A 45 3.04 18.47 8.72
CA GLY A 45 2.82 19.78 9.34
C GLY A 45 2.81 20.99 8.40
N SER A 46 2.05 22.02 8.79
CA SER A 46 1.79 23.21 7.96
C SER A 46 3.07 23.81 7.36
N ARG A 47 3.15 23.86 6.03
CA ARG A 47 4.23 24.54 5.32
C ARG A 47 3.87 26.02 5.16
N LYS A 48 4.72 26.92 5.66
CA LYS A 48 4.58 28.35 5.39
C LYS A 48 5.30 28.70 4.09
N ILE A 49 4.61 29.38 3.18
CA ILE A 49 5.13 29.88 1.91
C ILE A 49 4.69 31.33 1.75
N THR A 50 5.56 32.18 1.21
CA THR A 50 5.18 33.58 0.92
C THR A 50 4.31 33.65 -0.34
N THR A 51 3.50 34.70 -0.49
CA THR A 51 2.70 34.90 -1.71
C THR A 51 3.57 34.99 -2.96
N GLU A 52 4.71 35.68 -2.88
CA GLU A 52 5.67 35.79 -3.98
C GLU A 52 6.22 34.42 -4.39
N GLU A 53 6.68 33.63 -3.42
CA GLU A 53 7.19 32.28 -3.67
C GLU A 53 6.12 31.34 -4.25
N LEU A 54 4.87 31.47 -3.80
CA LEU A 54 3.75 30.71 -4.34
C LEU A 54 3.43 31.08 -5.80
N HIS A 55 3.51 32.36 -6.17
CA HIS A 55 3.37 32.80 -7.55
C HIS A 55 4.50 32.27 -8.43
N GLN A 56 5.73 32.31 -7.93
CA GLN A 56 6.91 31.75 -8.62
C GLN A 56 6.82 30.22 -8.79
N SER A 57 6.03 29.52 -7.96
CA SER A 57 5.78 28.09 -8.09
C SER A 57 4.53 27.74 -8.92
N GLY A 58 3.88 28.71 -9.56
CA GLY A 58 2.71 28.47 -10.42
C GLY A 58 1.38 28.40 -9.68
N GLY A 59 1.29 28.99 -8.48
CA GLY A 59 0.04 29.13 -7.71
C GLY A 59 -0.22 28.05 -6.67
N VAL A 60 0.55 26.96 -6.67
CA VAL A 60 0.57 25.93 -5.61
C VAL A 60 2.02 25.56 -5.28
N PRO A 61 2.33 25.12 -4.04
CA PRO A 61 3.69 24.68 -3.72
C PRO A 61 4.12 23.51 -4.63
N ARG A 62 5.42 23.44 -4.96
CA ARG A 62 5.95 22.30 -5.73
C ARG A 62 5.67 20.98 -5.00
N GLY A 63 5.19 19.97 -5.74
CA GLY A 63 4.80 18.68 -5.19
C GLY A 63 3.53 18.73 -4.31
N TRP A 64 2.78 19.83 -4.32
CA TRP A 64 1.49 19.90 -3.65
C TRP A 64 0.50 18.96 -4.32
N LYS A 65 -0.21 18.20 -3.48
CA LYS A 65 -1.35 17.38 -3.87
C LYS A 65 -2.44 17.63 -2.83
N PHE A 66 -3.68 17.76 -3.29
CA PHE A 66 -4.83 17.73 -2.40
C PHE A 66 -4.87 16.38 -1.65
N ALA A 67 -5.08 16.43 -0.33
CA ALA A 67 -5.24 15.27 0.52
C ALA A 67 -6.52 15.41 1.33
N LEU A 68 -7.26 14.31 1.45
CA LEU A 68 -8.44 14.30 2.31
C LEU A 68 -8.02 14.33 3.78
N PRO A 69 -8.75 15.07 4.64
CA PRO A 69 -8.56 14.97 6.08
C PRO A 69 -8.91 13.56 6.57
N SER A 70 -8.44 13.22 7.77
CA SER A 70 -8.83 11.97 8.43
C SER A 70 -10.32 11.99 8.79
N GLY A 71 -10.99 10.86 8.57
CA GLY A 71 -12.39 10.63 8.96
C GLY A 71 -12.56 9.56 10.04
N ASP A 72 -13.80 9.35 10.44
CA ASP A 72 -14.22 8.31 11.38
C ASP A 72 -14.68 7.04 10.64
N PRO A 73 -13.89 5.94 10.66
CA PRO A 73 -14.26 4.72 9.96
C PRO A 73 -15.51 4.03 10.53
N ALA A 74 -15.87 4.27 11.80
CA ALA A 74 -17.09 3.69 12.36
C ALA A 74 -18.33 4.36 11.76
N LYS A 75 -18.36 5.69 11.70
CA LYS A 75 -19.41 6.46 11.01
C LYS A 75 -19.45 6.15 9.52
N GLY A 76 -18.29 5.98 8.90
CA GLY A 76 -18.18 5.57 7.51
C GLY A 76 -18.83 4.21 7.24
N ARG A 77 -18.66 3.24 8.15
CA ARG A 77 -19.29 1.92 8.05
C ARG A 77 -20.81 2.00 8.20
N GLU A 78 -21.31 2.83 9.13
CA GLU A 78 -22.74 3.08 9.31
C GLU A 78 -23.34 3.68 8.04
N LEU A 79 -22.69 4.70 7.48
CA LEU A 79 -23.11 5.36 6.24
C LEU A 79 -23.05 4.41 5.03
N PHE A 80 -22.04 3.55 4.94
CA PHE A 80 -21.97 2.51 3.90
C PHE A 80 -23.19 1.58 3.93
N ALA A 81 -23.69 1.27 5.13
CA ALA A 81 -24.92 0.49 5.31
C ALA A 81 -26.18 1.31 4.97
N GLU A 82 -26.25 2.57 5.42
CA GLU A 82 -27.38 3.46 5.16
C GLU A 82 -27.59 3.74 3.66
N LEU A 83 -26.50 3.94 2.93
CA LEU A 83 -26.51 4.14 1.47
C LEU A 83 -26.64 2.83 0.68
N GLU A 84 -26.76 1.71 1.39
CA GLU A 84 -26.88 0.37 0.82
C GLU A 84 -25.76 -0.01 -0.16
N CYS A 85 -24.54 0.53 0.03
CA CYS A 85 -23.40 0.26 -0.84
C CYS A 85 -23.05 -1.24 -0.91
N PHE A 86 -23.39 -2.00 0.14
CA PHE A 86 -23.24 -3.45 0.21
C PHE A 86 -24.06 -4.23 -0.84
N LYS A 87 -25.10 -3.62 -1.45
CA LYS A 87 -25.89 -4.27 -2.51
C LYS A 87 -25.07 -4.53 -3.77
N CYS A 88 -24.09 -3.68 -4.04
CA CYS A 88 -23.20 -3.82 -5.19
C CYS A 88 -21.80 -4.30 -4.79
N HIS A 89 -21.28 -3.85 -3.64
CA HIS A 89 -19.90 -4.11 -3.25
C HIS A 89 -19.79 -5.16 -2.14
N ALA A 90 -19.12 -6.27 -2.46
CA ALA A 90 -18.81 -7.31 -1.48
C ALA A 90 -17.59 -6.94 -0.61
N ILE A 91 -17.68 -7.19 0.70
CA ILE A 91 -16.59 -7.07 1.67
C ILE A 91 -16.52 -8.36 2.49
N GLN A 92 -15.40 -9.07 2.44
CA GLN A 92 -15.21 -10.32 3.18
C GLN A 92 -15.07 -10.03 4.68
N GLY A 93 -15.79 -10.78 5.51
CA GLY A 93 -15.72 -10.66 6.97
C GLY A 93 -16.58 -9.54 7.55
N GLU A 94 -17.23 -8.73 6.71
CA GLU A 94 -18.21 -7.74 7.13
C GLU A 94 -19.64 -8.27 6.94
N SER A 95 -20.53 -7.91 7.85
CA SER A 95 -21.96 -8.19 7.75
C SER A 95 -22.77 -6.91 7.91
N PHE A 96 -23.75 -6.74 7.02
CA PHE A 96 -24.70 -5.64 7.00
C PHE A 96 -26.12 -6.20 7.16
N PRO A 97 -27.12 -5.39 7.61
CA PRO A 97 -28.46 -5.87 7.93
C PRO A 97 -29.04 -6.84 6.89
N GLN A 98 -29.53 -7.99 7.37
CA GLN A 98 -29.87 -9.18 6.58
C GLN A 98 -30.99 -8.93 5.54
N GLY A 99 -30.73 -9.28 4.28
CA GLY A 99 -31.79 -9.35 3.27
C GLY A 99 -31.36 -9.57 1.81
N THR A 100 -30.12 -9.26 1.42
CA THR A 100 -29.66 -9.47 0.04
C THR A 100 -28.48 -10.41 0.01
N ALA A 101 -28.57 -11.41 -0.86
CA ALA A 101 -27.45 -12.25 -1.27
C ALA A 101 -26.26 -11.38 -1.69
N ALA A 102 -25.09 -12.00 -1.81
CA ALA A 102 -23.96 -11.41 -2.54
C ALA A 102 -24.44 -10.64 -3.80
N PRO A 103 -23.73 -9.59 -4.22
CA PRO A 103 -24.09 -8.78 -5.39
C PRO A 103 -24.64 -9.66 -6.52
N ASP A 104 -25.88 -9.42 -6.94
CA ASP A 104 -26.45 -10.19 -8.04
C ASP A 104 -25.83 -9.76 -9.37
N ALA A 105 -26.05 -10.53 -10.45
CA ALA A 105 -25.45 -10.23 -11.74
C ALA A 105 -25.86 -8.87 -12.35
N LYS A 106 -26.89 -8.20 -11.81
CA LYS A 106 -27.40 -6.90 -12.28
C LYS A 106 -26.94 -5.73 -11.42
N ASN A 107 -26.54 -5.99 -10.17
CA ASN A 107 -26.05 -5.01 -9.21
C ASN A 107 -24.71 -5.49 -8.67
N VAL A 108 -23.69 -5.52 -9.52
CA VAL A 108 -22.35 -5.96 -9.15
C VAL A 108 -21.37 -4.80 -9.28
N GLY A 109 -20.68 -4.52 -8.18
CA GLY A 109 -19.56 -3.63 -8.12
C GLY A 109 -18.26 -4.40 -7.85
N PRO A 110 -17.10 -3.76 -8.05
CA PRO A 110 -15.81 -4.33 -7.66
C PRO A 110 -15.80 -4.69 -6.16
N ALA A 111 -15.22 -5.84 -5.81
CA ALA A 111 -15.06 -6.23 -4.41
C ALA A 111 -14.17 -5.23 -3.66
N LEU A 112 -14.54 -4.89 -2.42
CA LEU A 112 -13.83 -3.87 -1.63
C LEU A 112 -12.86 -4.46 -0.61
N THR A 113 -12.85 -5.79 -0.43
CA THR A 113 -11.90 -6.48 0.45
C THR A 113 -10.45 -6.17 0.08
N GLY A 114 -9.66 -5.66 1.03
CA GLY A 114 -8.25 -5.33 0.83
C GLY A 114 -7.99 -4.02 0.05
N MET A 115 -9.01 -3.37 -0.49
CA MET A 115 -8.86 -2.17 -1.32
C MET A 115 -8.25 -0.99 -0.56
N GLY A 116 -8.45 -0.93 0.76
CA GLY A 116 -7.87 0.12 1.60
C GLY A 116 -6.34 0.13 1.57
N GLY A 117 -5.70 -1.02 1.35
CA GLY A 117 -4.24 -1.13 1.19
C GLY A 117 -3.74 -0.83 -0.22
N MET A 118 -4.63 -0.86 -1.22
CA MET A 118 -4.27 -0.78 -2.65
C MET A 118 -4.47 0.61 -3.25
N HIS A 119 -5.37 1.42 -2.68
CA HIS A 119 -5.73 2.72 -3.24
C HIS A 119 -5.51 3.88 -2.26
N PRO A 120 -5.14 5.08 -2.75
CA PRO A 120 -5.11 6.29 -1.93
C PRO A 120 -6.54 6.72 -1.57
N ALA A 121 -6.69 7.53 -0.52
CA ALA A 121 -8.00 8.02 -0.07
C ALA A 121 -8.73 8.81 -1.16
N GLU A 122 -7.99 9.61 -1.93
CA GLU A 122 -8.55 10.44 -2.99
C GLU A 122 -9.16 9.62 -4.13
N TYR A 123 -8.65 8.40 -4.40
CA TYR A 123 -9.22 7.52 -5.42
C TYR A 123 -10.62 7.02 -5.04
N PHE A 124 -10.84 6.70 -3.76
CA PHE A 124 -12.16 6.34 -3.28
C PHE A 124 -13.13 7.52 -3.35
N ALA A 125 -12.68 8.72 -2.97
CA ALA A 125 -13.51 9.90 -3.06
C ALA A 125 -13.91 10.23 -4.51
N GLU A 126 -12.97 10.19 -5.45
CA GLU A 126 -13.29 10.38 -6.87
C GLU A 126 -14.25 9.30 -7.39
N SER A 127 -14.06 8.04 -7.02
CA SER A 127 -14.96 6.95 -7.41
C SER A 127 -16.39 7.17 -6.91
N ILE A 128 -16.57 7.74 -5.71
CA ILE A 128 -17.88 8.01 -5.10
C ILE A 128 -18.55 9.25 -5.72
N LEU A 129 -17.78 10.32 -5.94
CA LEU A 129 -18.31 11.59 -6.44
C LEU A 129 -18.45 11.61 -7.97
N SER A 130 -17.55 10.94 -8.68
CA SER A 130 -17.45 10.94 -10.13
C SER A 130 -17.12 9.53 -10.66
N PRO A 131 -18.03 8.56 -10.55
CA PRO A 131 -17.79 7.15 -10.90
C PRO A 131 -17.45 6.89 -12.38
N ASN A 132 -17.61 7.90 -13.25
CA ASN A 132 -17.22 7.83 -14.66
C ASN A 132 -15.85 8.48 -14.95
N ALA A 133 -15.12 8.99 -13.94
CA ALA A 133 -13.78 9.54 -14.12
C ALA A 133 -12.74 8.44 -14.45
N VAL A 134 -12.90 7.27 -13.81
CA VAL A 134 -12.11 6.06 -14.09
C VAL A 134 -13.06 4.87 -14.10
N ILE A 135 -13.33 4.35 -15.30
CA ILE A 135 -14.15 3.14 -15.47
C ILE A 135 -13.20 1.95 -15.53
N ILE A 136 -13.43 0.96 -14.67
CA ILE A 136 -12.70 -0.30 -14.71
C ILE A 136 -13.49 -1.34 -15.50
N ASP A 137 -12.80 -2.05 -16.38
CA ASP A 137 -13.40 -3.13 -17.15
C ASP A 137 -13.69 -4.31 -16.21
N GLY A 138 -14.94 -4.76 -16.22
CA GLY A 138 -15.35 -5.94 -15.47
C GLY A 138 -16.80 -6.32 -15.76
N PRO A 139 -17.16 -7.59 -15.54
CA PRO A 139 -18.50 -8.07 -15.83
C PRO A 139 -19.52 -7.36 -14.94
N GLY A 140 -20.44 -6.62 -15.57
CA GLY A 140 -21.57 -5.98 -14.89
C GLY A 140 -21.29 -4.63 -14.24
N PHE A 141 -20.07 -4.08 -14.34
CA PHE A 141 -19.74 -2.77 -13.76
C PHE A 141 -20.29 -1.59 -14.58
N THR A 142 -20.62 -1.81 -15.85
CA THR A 142 -21.09 -0.78 -16.77
C THR A 142 -22.47 -1.09 -17.34
N GLY A 143 -23.25 -0.04 -17.56
CA GLY A 143 -24.55 -0.10 -18.22
C GLY A 143 -24.42 -0.15 -19.75
N PRO A 144 -25.55 -0.27 -20.48
CA PRO A 144 -25.57 -0.29 -21.95
C PRO A 144 -25.00 0.98 -22.61
N ASP A 145 -24.96 2.09 -21.88
CA ASP A 145 -24.38 3.37 -22.32
C ASP A 145 -22.85 3.44 -22.11
N GLY A 146 -22.23 2.37 -21.61
CA GLY A 146 -20.80 2.28 -21.34
C GLY A 146 -20.35 3.02 -20.08
N LYS A 147 -21.28 3.56 -19.27
CA LYS A 147 -20.99 4.25 -18.02
C LYS A 147 -21.04 3.31 -16.83
N SER A 148 -20.39 3.69 -15.73
CA SER A 148 -20.49 2.97 -14.46
C SER A 148 -21.95 2.89 -14.00
N ILE A 149 -22.36 1.72 -13.52
CA ILE A 149 -23.68 1.54 -12.87
C ILE A 149 -23.73 2.14 -11.46
N MET A 150 -22.57 2.47 -10.89
CA MET A 150 -22.50 3.17 -9.60
C MET A 150 -23.01 4.60 -9.80
N PRO A 151 -24.02 5.06 -9.02
CA PRO A 151 -24.49 6.44 -9.10
C PRO A 151 -23.44 7.41 -8.54
N SER A 152 -23.46 8.65 -9.00
CA SER A 152 -22.71 9.73 -8.35
C SER A 152 -23.39 10.12 -7.04
N TYR A 153 -22.59 10.34 -6.00
CA TYR A 153 -23.02 10.84 -4.71
C TYR A 153 -22.62 12.31 -4.47
N ALA A 154 -22.19 13.04 -5.51
CA ALA A 154 -21.68 14.40 -5.38
C ALA A 154 -22.67 15.39 -4.76
N ASP A 155 -23.96 15.21 -5.06
CA ASP A 155 -25.03 16.08 -4.55
C ASP A 155 -25.71 15.53 -3.28
N SER A 156 -25.30 14.34 -2.81
CA SER A 156 -25.98 13.60 -1.73
C SER A 156 -25.15 13.49 -0.45
N LEU A 157 -23.83 13.73 -0.51
CA LEU A 157 -22.95 13.62 0.64
C LEU A 157 -22.41 15.00 1.05
N SER A 158 -22.47 15.28 2.35
CA SER A 158 -21.62 16.31 2.94
C SER A 158 -20.14 15.91 2.89
N VAL A 159 -19.25 16.89 3.02
CA VAL A 159 -17.80 16.64 3.07
C VAL A 159 -17.43 15.70 4.22
N VAL A 160 -18.10 15.82 5.38
CA VAL A 160 -17.86 14.94 6.54
C VAL A 160 -18.27 13.51 6.23
N GLN A 161 -19.45 13.30 5.66
CA GLN A 161 -19.93 11.98 5.26
C GLN A 161 -19.02 11.31 4.24
N LEU A 162 -18.54 12.05 3.24
CA LEU A 162 -17.58 11.53 2.27
C LEU A 162 -16.27 11.11 2.95
N VAL A 163 -15.70 11.96 3.81
CA VAL A 163 -14.43 11.70 4.49
C VAL A 163 -14.55 10.50 5.44
N ASP A 164 -15.65 10.36 6.19
CA ASP A 164 -15.92 9.21 7.04
C ASP A 164 -16.07 7.92 6.22
N LEU A 165 -16.83 7.95 5.12
CA LEU A 165 -17.00 6.82 4.20
C LEU A 165 -15.66 6.38 3.60
N VAL A 166 -14.83 7.32 3.16
CA VAL A 166 -13.47 7.05 2.66
C VAL A 166 -12.59 6.48 3.75
N ALA A 167 -12.70 6.95 5.00
CA ALA A 167 -11.96 6.40 6.13
C ALA A 167 -12.32 4.92 6.38
N PHE A 168 -13.60 4.55 6.28
CA PHE A 168 -14.04 3.16 6.36
C PHE A 168 -13.42 2.31 5.22
N LEU A 169 -13.52 2.74 3.97
CA LEU A 169 -12.93 2.02 2.83
C LEU A 169 -11.40 1.87 2.95
N LYS A 170 -10.72 2.90 3.45
CA LYS A 170 -9.28 2.86 3.72
C LYS A 170 -8.90 1.88 4.82
N SER A 171 -9.80 1.55 5.74
CA SER A 171 -9.53 0.58 6.81
C SER A 171 -9.56 -0.88 6.32
N LEU A 172 -10.12 -1.15 5.13
CA LEU A 172 -10.25 -2.49 4.55
C LEU A 172 -8.91 -3.01 3.97
N THR A 173 -7.93 -3.33 4.82
CA THR A 173 -6.56 -3.69 4.39
C THR A 173 -6.27 -5.20 4.32
N SER A 174 -7.18 -6.06 4.75
CA SER A 174 -6.95 -7.52 4.85
C SER A 174 -7.97 -8.31 4.02
N GLY A 175 -7.59 -9.51 3.55
CA GLY A 175 -8.50 -10.48 2.91
C GLY A 175 -8.57 -10.46 1.37
N GLY A 176 -7.84 -9.58 0.68
CA GLY A 176 -7.83 -9.54 -0.79
C GLY A 176 -6.97 -10.64 -1.41
N GLY A 177 -7.58 -11.78 -1.77
CA GLY A 177 -6.92 -12.93 -2.42
C GLY A 177 -6.62 -12.75 -3.92
N HIS A 178 -6.40 -11.52 -4.40
CA HIS A 178 -5.94 -11.30 -5.77
C HIS A 178 -4.43 -10.99 -5.77
N PRO A 179 -3.59 -11.86 -6.36
CA PRO A 179 -2.17 -11.61 -6.50
C PRO A 179 -1.95 -10.53 -7.57
N HIS A 180 -2.10 -9.26 -7.18
CA HIS A 180 -1.52 -8.17 -7.95
C HIS A 180 -0.04 -8.08 -7.57
N GLY A 181 0.82 -7.98 -8.58
CA GLY A 181 2.28 -8.02 -8.46
C GLY A 181 2.75 -7.24 -7.24
N ALA A 182 3.56 -7.90 -6.39
CA ALA A 182 3.96 -7.40 -5.09
C ALA A 182 4.14 -5.88 -5.08
N ALA A 183 3.41 -5.21 -4.18
CA ALA A 183 3.43 -3.76 -4.01
C ALA A 183 4.86 -3.23 -4.18
N ALA A 184 5.03 -2.28 -5.09
CA ALA A 184 6.33 -1.74 -5.45
C ALA A 184 7.11 -1.39 -4.17
N ALA A 185 8.30 -1.93 -4.01
CA ALA A 185 9.07 -1.70 -2.80
C ALA A 185 9.63 -0.27 -2.87
N VAL A 186 9.23 0.58 -1.92
CA VAL A 186 9.68 1.98 -1.83
C VAL A 186 10.61 2.15 -0.63
N LYS A 187 11.75 2.80 -0.84
CA LYS A 187 12.70 3.21 0.23
C LYS A 187 13.13 4.65 0.01
N SER A 188 13.47 5.35 1.08
CA SER A 188 14.08 6.68 0.99
C SER A 188 15.49 6.61 1.55
N GLU A 189 16.47 7.12 0.79
CA GLU A 189 17.88 7.11 1.18
C GLU A 189 18.57 8.35 0.61
N GLY A 190 19.32 9.07 1.47
CA GLY A 190 19.85 10.39 1.12
C GLY A 190 18.78 11.36 0.62
N ASP A 191 19.06 11.98 -0.53
CA ASP A 191 18.16 12.91 -1.23
C ASP A 191 17.07 12.22 -2.07
N TYR A 192 17.02 10.89 -2.09
CA TYR A 192 16.18 10.13 -3.00
C TYR A 192 15.04 9.38 -2.31
N THR A 193 13.90 9.31 -2.98
CA THR A 193 12.92 8.24 -2.83
C THR A 193 13.06 7.29 -4.01
N VAL A 194 13.23 6.00 -3.72
CA VAL A 194 13.52 4.95 -4.70
C VAL A 194 12.44 3.89 -4.64
N ARG A 195 11.73 3.71 -5.76
CA ARG A 195 10.72 2.66 -5.95
C ARG A 195 11.26 1.61 -6.92
N LEU A 196 11.21 0.35 -6.50
CA LEU A 196 11.64 -0.80 -7.26
C LEU A 196 10.44 -1.64 -7.72
N GLU A 197 10.36 -1.89 -9.03
CA GLU A 197 9.37 -2.78 -9.63
C GLU A 197 10.04 -3.81 -10.54
N TYR A 198 9.41 -4.97 -10.68
CA TYR A 198 9.82 -6.02 -11.62
C TYR A 198 8.58 -6.60 -12.31
N ARG A 199 8.57 -6.65 -13.63
CA ARG A 199 7.46 -7.20 -14.43
C ARG A 199 7.94 -8.33 -15.31
N VAL A 200 7.31 -9.49 -15.19
CA VAL A 200 7.54 -10.63 -16.08
C VAL A 200 6.63 -10.48 -17.31
N GLY A 201 7.14 -10.73 -18.51
CA GLY A 201 6.34 -10.71 -19.73
C GLY A 201 6.20 -9.35 -20.42
N ASP A 202 6.68 -8.25 -19.81
CA ASP A 202 6.81 -6.94 -20.45
C ASP A 202 8.09 -6.91 -21.30
N GLN A 203 8.17 -7.83 -22.27
CA GLN A 203 9.02 -7.59 -23.43
C GLN A 203 8.37 -6.41 -24.13
N GLY A 204 9.08 -5.29 -24.31
CA GLY A 204 8.54 -4.15 -25.04
C GLY A 204 7.88 -4.61 -26.35
N LEU A 205 6.55 -4.54 -26.38
CA LEU A 205 5.67 -5.03 -27.44
C LEU A 205 4.62 -3.92 -27.57
N GLY A 206 4.44 -3.28 -28.73
CA GLY A 206 4.15 -4.01 -29.96
C GLY A 206 2.81 -4.69 -29.74
N ASP A 207 1.73 -3.96 -29.99
CA ASP A 207 0.36 -4.45 -29.84
C ASP A 207 0.23 -5.84 -30.46
N HIS A 208 -0.17 -6.84 -29.68
CA HIS A 208 -1.07 -7.95 -30.03
C HIS A 208 -1.12 -8.95 -28.86
N ALA A 209 -2.29 -9.01 -28.22
CA ALA A 209 -2.65 -10.03 -27.26
C ALA A 209 -2.91 -11.37 -27.98
N GLY A 210 -2.42 -12.48 -27.43
CA GLY A 210 -2.72 -13.82 -27.94
C GLY A 210 -2.21 -14.97 -27.05
N HIS A 211 -3.16 -15.57 -26.33
CA HIS A 211 -3.23 -16.94 -25.78
C HIS A 211 -1.97 -17.62 -25.19
N ALA A 212 -1.98 -17.81 -23.87
CA ALA A 212 -1.09 -18.73 -23.17
C ALA A 212 -1.68 -20.16 -23.16
N GLY A 213 -0.98 -21.09 -23.81
CA GLY A 213 -1.19 -22.54 -23.66
C GLY A 213 -0.39 -23.11 -22.48
N HIS A 214 -0.94 -24.11 -21.81
CA HIS A 214 -0.32 -24.82 -20.69
C HIS A 214 0.80 -25.77 -21.17
N GLY A 215 2.02 -25.60 -20.65
CA GLY A 215 3.10 -26.58 -20.86
C GLY A 215 4.41 -26.26 -20.10
N ALA A 216 4.83 -27.20 -19.25
CA ALA A 216 6.13 -27.37 -18.57
C ALA A 216 6.64 -26.22 -17.65
N PRO A 217 7.49 -26.49 -16.64
CA PRO A 217 8.12 -25.44 -15.86
C PRO A 217 9.12 -24.70 -16.76
N ALA A 218 8.68 -23.57 -17.30
CA ALA A 218 9.50 -22.71 -18.13
C ALA A 218 10.71 -22.21 -17.31
N ALA A 219 11.89 -22.16 -17.94
CA ALA A 219 13.03 -21.41 -17.40
C ALA A 219 12.55 -20.00 -17.01
N ALA A 220 13.03 -19.47 -15.87
CA ALA A 220 12.59 -18.18 -15.35
C ALA A 220 12.65 -17.11 -16.45
N ALA A 221 11.48 -16.68 -16.92
CA ALA A 221 11.38 -15.77 -18.06
C ALA A 221 12.03 -14.43 -17.71
N PRO A 222 12.82 -13.83 -18.61
CA PRO A 222 13.37 -12.50 -18.40
C PRO A 222 12.23 -11.50 -18.22
N GLY A 223 12.28 -10.77 -17.11
CA GLY A 223 11.40 -9.66 -16.84
C GLY A 223 12.13 -8.34 -16.94
N HIS A 224 11.37 -7.26 -16.87
CA HIS A 224 11.88 -5.90 -16.88
C HIS A 224 11.99 -5.37 -15.43
N LEU A 225 13.22 -5.06 -15.01
CA LEU A 225 13.49 -4.41 -13.72
C LEU A 225 13.41 -2.90 -13.91
N MET A 226 12.59 -2.22 -13.12
CA MET A 226 12.40 -0.77 -13.17
C MET A 226 12.76 -0.15 -11.83
N VAL A 227 13.59 0.89 -11.88
CA VAL A 227 13.97 1.71 -10.74
C VAL A 227 13.53 3.15 -10.98
N PHE A 228 12.60 3.61 -10.17
CA PHE A 228 12.14 5.00 -10.18
C PHE A 228 12.88 5.75 -9.09
N VAL A 229 13.69 6.74 -9.48
CA VAL A 229 14.45 7.58 -8.54
C VAL A 229 13.88 8.99 -8.59
N SER A 230 13.35 9.46 -7.47
CA SER A 230 12.74 10.78 -7.34
C SER A 230 13.45 11.59 -6.25
N ASP A 231 13.45 12.92 -6.39
CA ASP A 231 13.89 13.85 -5.36
C ASP A 231 12.92 13.73 -4.18
N ARG A 232 13.46 13.41 -2.99
CA ARG A 232 12.68 13.23 -1.77
C ARG A 232 11.88 14.47 -1.36
N VAL A 233 12.34 15.67 -1.73
CA VAL A 233 11.72 16.94 -1.36
C VAL A 233 10.56 17.28 -2.30
N SER A 234 10.80 17.23 -3.61
CA SER A 234 9.80 17.63 -4.61
C SER A 234 8.91 16.49 -5.09
N GLY A 235 9.37 15.24 -4.96
CA GLY A 235 8.73 14.06 -5.56
C GLY A 235 9.02 13.90 -7.05
N GLU A 236 9.77 14.81 -7.68
CA GLU A 236 10.05 14.78 -9.12
C GLU A 236 11.11 13.74 -9.48
N PRO A 237 11.00 13.07 -10.65
CA PRO A 237 12.05 12.18 -11.13
C PRO A 237 13.40 12.88 -11.26
N VAL A 238 14.49 12.21 -10.88
CA VAL A 238 15.86 12.73 -11.05
C VAL A 238 16.52 12.07 -12.26
N PRO A 239 16.66 12.77 -13.40
CA PRO A 239 17.29 12.23 -14.59
C PRO A 239 18.83 12.25 -14.50
N TYR A 240 19.48 11.68 -15.51
CA TYR A 240 20.95 11.67 -15.67
C TYR A 240 21.74 11.09 -14.48
N LEU A 241 21.18 10.06 -13.84
CA LEU A 241 21.86 9.27 -12.81
C LEU A 241 22.42 7.98 -13.43
N PRO A 242 23.71 7.67 -13.24
CA PRO A 242 24.21 6.34 -13.52
C PRO A 242 23.71 5.38 -12.43
N VAL A 243 22.81 4.46 -12.78
CA VAL A 243 22.23 3.48 -11.85
C VAL A 243 22.69 2.07 -12.20
N THR A 244 23.16 1.34 -11.19
CA THR A 244 23.51 -0.09 -11.32
C THR A 244 22.78 -0.92 -10.27
N ALA A 245 22.25 -2.08 -10.66
CA ALA A 245 21.68 -3.07 -9.77
C ALA A 245 22.62 -4.26 -9.61
N THR A 246 22.87 -4.68 -8.38
CA THR A 246 23.58 -5.93 -8.05
C THR A 246 22.59 -6.91 -7.45
N ILE A 247 22.35 -8.03 -8.13
CA ILE A 247 21.43 -9.08 -7.71
C ILE A 247 22.24 -10.21 -7.08
N ARG A 248 21.90 -10.59 -5.85
CA ARG A 248 22.57 -11.67 -5.09
C ARG A 248 21.55 -12.68 -4.57
N ALA A 249 21.83 -13.96 -4.77
CA ALA A 249 21.10 -15.06 -4.17
C ALA A 249 22.09 -16.07 -3.58
N ALA A 250 21.66 -16.82 -2.58
CA ALA A 250 22.48 -17.87 -1.99
C ALA A 250 22.87 -18.92 -3.04
N GLY A 251 24.15 -19.30 -3.08
CA GLY A 251 24.65 -20.33 -4.01
C GLY A 251 24.81 -19.89 -5.47
N ALA A 252 24.56 -18.62 -5.81
CA ALA A 252 24.74 -18.09 -7.16
C ALA A 252 25.73 -16.90 -7.18
N PRO A 253 26.53 -16.71 -8.25
CA PRO A 253 27.37 -15.54 -8.40
C PRO A 253 26.52 -14.27 -8.51
N ALA A 254 27.02 -13.17 -7.95
CA ALA A 254 26.34 -11.89 -8.02
C ALA A 254 26.27 -11.39 -9.47
N ARG A 255 25.09 -10.97 -9.91
CA ARG A 255 24.88 -10.38 -11.24
C ARG A 255 24.79 -8.87 -11.13
N VAL A 256 25.68 -8.15 -11.82
CA VAL A 256 25.65 -6.69 -11.91
C VAL A 256 25.01 -6.27 -13.23
N VAL A 257 24.07 -5.34 -13.18
CA VAL A 257 23.31 -4.83 -14.33
C VAL A 257 23.36 -3.31 -14.31
N LYS A 258 23.81 -2.71 -15.41
CA LYS A 258 23.67 -1.27 -15.64
C LYS A 258 22.25 -1.01 -16.14
N LEU A 259 21.55 -0.07 -15.51
CA LEU A 259 20.21 0.31 -15.89
C LEU A 259 20.27 1.55 -16.78
N SER A 260 19.46 1.57 -17.83
CA SER A 260 19.38 2.67 -18.78
C SER A 260 18.19 3.58 -18.44
N PRO A 261 18.32 4.91 -18.56
CA PRO A 261 17.15 5.78 -18.45
C PRO A 261 16.19 5.52 -19.62
N MET A 262 14.90 5.46 -19.33
CA MET A 262 13.84 5.24 -20.32
C MET A 262 12.52 5.84 -19.85
N VAL A 263 11.59 6.01 -20.78
CA VAL A 263 10.23 6.51 -20.52
C VAL A 263 9.23 5.61 -21.22
N GLY A 264 8.17 5.24 -20.50
CA GLY A 264 7.06 4.43 -21.01
C GLY A 264 5.76 4.82 -20.33
N ARG A 265 4.74 3.95 -20.40
CA ARG A 265 3.43 4.18 -19.76
C ARG A 265 3.51 4.39 -18.25
N GLN A 266 4.55 3.84 -17.61
CA GLN A 266 4.82 3.94 -16.18
C GLN A 266 5.58 5.23 -15.81
N GLY A 267 5.91 6.07 -16.79
CA GLY A 267 6.73 7.28 -16.63
C GLY A 267 8.23 7.02 -16.79
N PHE A 268 9.03 8.04 -16.46
CA PHE A 268 10.49 7.95 -16.50
C PHE A 268 11.03 7.00 -15.43
N HIS A 269 11.95 6.10 -15.81
CA HIS A 269 12.61 5.18 -14.91
C HIS A 269 13.98 4.72 -15.46
N TYR A 270 14.78 4.11 -14.60
CA TYR A 270 15.99 3.39 -14.99
C TYR A 270 15.68 1.91 -15.08
N GLY A 271 15.79 1.33 -16.27
CA GLY A 271 15.31 -0.02 -16.55
C GLY A 271 16.34 -0.94 -17.20
N GLY A 272 16.07 -2.25 -17.13
CA GLY A 272 16.86 -3.28 -17.81
C GLY A 272 16.21 -4.65 -17.71
N ASN A 273 16.33 -5.44 -18.79
CA ASN A 273 15.84 -6.82 -18.80
C ASN A 273 16.79 -7.73 -18.01
N VAL A 274 16.25 -8.41 -17.00
CA VAL A 274 16.99 -9.30 -16.11
C VAL A 274 16.16 -10.53 -15.78
N VAL A 275 16.83 -11.60 -15.38
CA VAL A 275 16.18 -12.76 -14.78
C VAL A 275 16.45 -12.68 -13.28
N LEU A 276 15.40 -12.54 -12.47
CA LEU A 276 15.52 -12.59 -11.02
C LEU A 276 15.51 -14.04 -10.51
N PRO A 277 16.26 -14.36 -9.44
CA PRO A 277 16.20 -15.66 -8.79
C PRO A 277 14.79 -15.95 -8.23
N ALA A 278 14.32 -17.20 -8.35
CA ALA A 278 13.01 -17.61 -7.86
C ALA A 278 12.91 -17.64 -6.31
N GLY A 279 14.04 -17.80 -5.62
CA GLY A 279 14.13 -17.83 -4.16
C GLY A 279 14.50 -16.49 -3.52
N ALA A 280 14.82 -16.53 -2.23
CA ALA A 280 15.29 -15.37 -1.49
C ALA A 280 16.51 -14.73 -2.16
N HIS A 281 16.44 -13.43 -2.39
CA HIS A 281 17.51 -12.68 -3.04
C HIS A 281 17.51 -11.21 -2.61
N THR A 282 18.65 -10.57 -2.79
CA THR A 282 18.87 -9.16 -2.51
C THR A 282 19.15 -8.42 -3.81
N ILE A 283 18.54 -7.25 -3.97
CA ILE A 283 18.83 -6.30 -5.04
C ILE A 283 19.43 -5.05 -4.39
N THR A 284 20.73 -4.83 -4.61
CA THR A 284 21.44 -3.64 -4.15
C THR A 284 21.58 -2.67 -5.32
N LEU A 285 20.92 -1.52 -5.21
CA LEU A 285 21.06 -0.42 -6.14
C LEU A 285 22.19 0.49 -5.70
N VAL A 286 23.01 0.92 -6.66
CA VAL A 286 23.97 2.01 -6.48
C VAL A 286 23.60 3.12 -7.46
N ILE A 287 23.25 4.27 -6.90
CA ILE A 287 22.94 5.49 -7.63
C ILE A 287 24.19 6.37 -7.53
N ARG A 288 24.87 6.60 -8.65
CA ARG A 288 26.08 7.43 -8.69
C ARG A 288 25.73 8.93 -8.81
N PRO A 289 26.70 9.83 -8.61
CA PRO A 289 26.45 11.27 -8.73
C PRO A 289 25.81 11.63 -10.07
N ALA A 290 24.92 12.62 -10.04
CA ALA A 290 24.25 13.11 -11.24
C ALA A 290 25.29 13.64 -12.26
N THR A 291 25.10 13.30 -13.54
CA THR A 291 25.99 13.76 -14.61
C THR A 291 25.50 15.04 -15.28
N MET A 292 24.35 15.57 -14.86
CA MET A 292 23.81 16.84 -15.31
C MET A 292 24.33 18.00 -14.45
N PRO A 293 24.39 19.24 -14.99
CA PRO A 293 24.61 20.43 -14.18
C PRO A 293 23.54 20.56 -13.09
N VAL A 294 23.97 20.82 -11.85
CA VAL A 294 23.09 21.08 -10.71
C VAL A 294 23.20 22.56 -10.37
N MET A 295 22.06 23.25 -10.41
CA MET A 295 21.98 24.68 -10.09
C MET A 295 22.33 24.95 -8.62
N ASP A 296 22.75 26.18 -8.35
CA ASP A 296 23.18 26.63 -7.02
C ASP A 296 22.15 26.38 -5.91
N SER A 297 20.86 26.50 -6.22
CA SER A 297 19.75 26.22 -5.30
C SER A 297 19.69 24.75 -4.84
N ALA A 298 20.30 23.84 -5.58
CA ALA A 298 20.41 22.42 -5.25
C ALA A 298 21.88 21.96 -5.09
N ARG A 299 22.82 22.91 -4.90
CA ARG A 299 24.25 22.62 -4.83
C ARG A 299 24.55 21.56 -3.77
N GLY A 300 25.36 20.56 -4.14
CA GLY A 300 25.78 19.47 -3.25
C GLY A 300 24.76 18.34 -3.12
N ARG A 301 23.49 18.58 -3.47
CA ARG A 301 22.50 17.52 -3.62
C ARG A 301 22.89 16.64 -4.81
N PHE A 302 22.67 15.34 -4.69
CA PHE A 302 22.99 14.36 -5.75
C PHE A 302 24.49 14.22 -6.10
N ALA A 303 25.39 14.80 -5.30
CA ALA A 303 26.84 14.79 -5.57
C ALA A 303 27.58 13.55 -5.03
N LYS A 304 26.93 12.78 -4.15
CA LYS A 304 27.50 11.57 -3.53
C LYS A 304 26.75 10.32 -4.00
N PRO A 305 27.45 9.19 -4.15
CA PRO A 305 26.78 7.93 -4.45
C PRO A 305 25.89 7.49 -3.28
N VAL A 306 24.75 6.90 -3.60
CA VAL A 306 23.78 6.37 -2.65
C VAL A 306 23.54 4.89 -2.93
N THR A 307 23.50 4.08 -1.88
CA THR A 307 23.23 2.64 -1.96
C THR A 307 21.89 2.33 -1.33
N VAL A 308 21.02 1.63 -2.06
CA VAL A 308 19.69 1.22 -1.57
C VAL A 308 19.55 -0.28 -1.70
N VAL A 309 19.20 -0.96 -0.60
CA VAL A 309 19.12 -2.43 -0.55
C VAL A 309 17.67 -2.87 -0.46
N PHE A 310 17.23 -3.76 -1.35
CA PHE A 310 15.92 -4.41 -1.32
C PHE A 310 16.09 -5.91 -1.09
N GLU A 311 15.35 -6.44 -0.13
CA GLU A 311 15.33 -7.88 0.16
C GLU A 311 14.00 -8.46 -0.31
N ARG A 312 14.08 -9.56 -1.06
CA ARG A 312 12.93 -10.38 -1.44
C ARG A 312 12.97 -11.66 -0.63
N SER A 313 11.95 -11.84 0.22
CA SER A 313 11.72 -13.10 0.91
C SER A 313 11.23 -14.18 -0.07
N PRO A 314 11.47 -15.47 0.21
CA PRO A 314 10.83 -16.52 -0.55
C PRO A 314 9.32 -16.42 -0.37
N VAL A 315 8.58 -16.55 -1.47
CA VAL A 315 7.13 -16.72 -1.38
C VAL A 315 6.90 -18.14 -0.87
N PHE A 316 6.51 -18.28 0.40
CA PHE A 316 5.99 -19.56 0.88
C PHE A 316 4.58 -19.69 0.30
N GLU A 317 4.43 -20.48 -0.76
CA GLU A 317 3.12 -20.99 -1.15
C GLU A 317 2.56 -21.75 0.05
N ARG A 318 1.42 -21.29 0.56
CA ARG A 318 0.63 -21.95 1.61
C ARG A 318 -0.62 -22.52 0.98
#